data_AF-A0A8S2D718-F1
#
_entry.id   AF-A0A8S2D718-F1
#
_cell.length_a   1.000
_cell.length_b   1.000
_cell.length_c   1.000
_cell.angle_alpha   90.00
_cell.angle_beta   90.00
_cell.angle_gamma   90.00
#
_symmetry.space_group_name_H-M   'P 1'
#
loop_
_entity.id
_entity.type
_entity.pdbx_description
1 polymer ?
#
loop_
_entity_poly.entity_id
_entity_poly.type
_entity_poly.pdbx_seq_one_letter_code
_entity_poly.pdbx_strand_id
1 'polypeptide(L)'
;MVQERIRKKLTGKALENFRANTNYRQRKCRLKKRKRLINNKPLSFQNCQSFGKVIKKVTSALPKCDKKKKDVIQHLAQKYNLAPKPVQQRTCANISDQIKNVVHKFYLRDNVSYQLSENNTFDNLRESFELFIEENKGIIISRSSFADLRPPFVDPKAALAHRICVCIYHENANLILKAIDKFVKGNVCSSLQQFTGTLVCNTVNQECMFLACPLCEKLNGGNGSIKNGRAEKKEFEGSVDKGVELLKSKVKYFLFHVYIKREQSKYFEQLKSEVTDEKVVIQVDFAENFGLVSSIGR
;
A
#
# COMPACT_ATOMS: atom_id res chain seq x y z
N MET A 1 -73.36 3.09 -39.00
CA MET A 1 -74.02 4.10 -38.15
C MET A 1 -73.29 4.18 -36.82
N VAL A 2 -72.50 5.24 -36.59
CA VAL A 2 -71.79 5.47 -35.32
C VAL A 2 -72.76 6.17 -34.37
N GLN A 3 -73.19 5.49 -33.31
CA GLN A 3 -74.01 6.09 -32.26
C GLN A 3 -73.17 7.10 -31.46
N GLU A 4 -73.39 8.39 -31.70
CA GLU A 4 -72.88 9.45 -30.84
C GLU A 4 -73.44 9.29 -29.42
N ARG A 5 -72.55 8.99 -28.46
CA ARG A 5 -72.89 9.01 -27.03
C ARG A 5 -73.10 10.45 -26.60
N ILE A 6 -74.33 10.95 -26.73
CA ILE A 6 -74.75 12.23 -26.16
C ILE A 6 -74.55 12.15 -24.63
N ARG A 7 -73.51 12.82 -24.11
CA ARG A 7 -73.31 12.98 -22.67
C ARG A 7 -74.46 13.81 -22.13
N LYS A 8 -75.47 13.17 -21.53
CA LYS A 8 -76.56 13.85 -20.82
C LYS A 8 -75.95 14.82 -19.79
N LYS A 9 -76.18 16.13 -20.00
CA LYS A 9 -75.81 17.15 -19.01
C LYS A 9 -76.66 16.91 -17.77
N LEU A 10 -76.02 16.48 -16.68
CA LEU A 10 -76.69 16.36 -15.38
C LEU A 10 -77.14 17.75 -14.94
N THR A 11 -78.41 17.89 -14.54
CA THR A 11 -79.00 19.13 -14.03
C THR A 11 -79.68 18.90 -12.68
N GLY A 12 -79.90 19.97 -11.91
CA GLY A 12 -80.57 19.94 -10.61
C GLY A 12 -79.95 18.96 -9.61
N LYS A 13 -80.80 18.21 -8.90
CA LYS A 13 -80.43 17.32 -7.79
C LYS A 13 -79.43 16.22 -8.19
N ALA A 14 -79.48 15.75 -9.44
CA ALA A 14 -78.55 14.74 -9.95
C ALA A 14 -77.12 15.30 -10.14
N LEU A 15 -77.00 16.57 -10.56
CA LEU A 15 -75.71 17.25 -10.67
C LEU A 15 -75.10 17.53 -9.30
N GLU A 16 -75.93 17.94 -8.34
CA GLU A 16 -75.51 18.15 -6.95
C GLU A 16 -75.00 16.86 -6.31
N ASN A 17 -75.72 15.74 -6.48
CA ASN A 17 -75.29 14.44 -6.01
C ASN A 17 -73.98 13.98 -6.67
N PHE A 18 -73.80 14.23 -7.98
CA PHE A 18 -72.55 13.93 -8.67
C PHE A 18 -71.39 14.79 -8.14
N ARG A 19 -71.60 16.09 -7.94
CA ARG A 19 -70.59 16.99 -7.35
C ARG A 19 -70.26 16.59 -5.91
N ALA A 20 -71.25 16.27 -5.10
CA ALA A 20 -71.08 15.80 -3.73
C ALA A 20 -70.28 14.49 -3.67
N ASN A 21 -70.61 13.51 -4.52
CA ASN A 21 -69.86 12.26 -4.62
C ASN A 21 -68.43 12.47 -5.13
N THR A 22 -68.23 13.37 -6.09
CA THR A 22 -66.89 13.70 -6.59
C THR A 22 -66.06 14.37 -5.50
N ASN A 23 -66.64 15.32 -4.77
CA ASN A 23 -66.01 15.99 -3.62
C ASN A 23 -65.70 14.99 -2.51
N TYR A 24 -66.61 14.06 -2.21
CA TYR A 24 -66.38 12.98 -1.24
C TYR A 24 -65.23 12.07 -1.66
N ARG A 25 -65.20 11.62 -2.93
CA ARG A 25 -64.10 10.81 -3.48
C ARG A 25 -62.77 11.56 -3.43
N GLN A 26 -62.75 12.84 -3.81
CA GLN A 26 -61.56 13.68 -3.71
C GLN A 26 -61.13 13.86 -2.25
N ARG A 27 -62.05 14.11 -1.31
CA ARG A 27 -61.76 14.24 0.12
C ARG A 27 -61.19 12.94 0.68
N LYS A 28 -61.78 11.79 0.36
CA LYS A 28 -61.29 10.46 0.75
C LYS A 28 -59.89 10.18 0.17
N CYS A 29 -59.64 10.58 -1.09
CA CYS A 29 -58.33 10.47 -1.72
C CYS A 29 -57.28 11.37 -1.03
N ARG A 30 -57.62 12.63 -0.76
CA ARG A 30 -56.77 13.58 -0.02
C ARG A 30 -56.46 13.09 1.40
N LEU A 31 -57.45 12.53 2.11
CA LEU A 31 -57.27 11.94 3.44
C LEU A 31 -56.37 10.70 3.41
N LYS A 32 -56.57 9.78 2.45
CA LYS A 32 -55.68 8.62 2.27
C LYS A 32 -54.25 9.04 1.95
N LYS A 33 -54.08 10.05 1.08
CA LYS A 33 -52.76 10.62 0.75
C LYS A 33 -52.11 11.26 1.98
N ARG A 34 -52.87 12.02 2.78
CA ARG A 34 -52.40 12.62 4.04
C ARG A 34 -51.99 11.57 5.07
N LYS A 35 -52.77 10.49 5.25
CA LYS A 35 -52.40 9.37 6.16
C LYS A 35 -51.10 8.68 5.73
N ARG A 36 -50.90 8.40 4.43
CA ARG A 36 -49.63 7.85 3.91
C ARG A 36 -48.43 8.78 4.13
N LEU A 37 -48.65 10.09 4.06
CA LEU A 37 -47.60 11.08 4.24
C LEU A 37 -47.23 11.35 5.70
N ILE A 38 -48.16 11.16 6.64
CA ILE A 38 -47.90 11.27 8.08
C ILE A 38 -47.06 10.09 8.57
N ASN A 39 -47.34 8.87 8.10
CA ASN A 39 -46.62 7.67 8.55
C ASN A 39 -45.17 7.58 8.03
N ASN A 40 -44.80 8.35 6.99
CA ASN A 40 -43.48 8.30 6.35
C ASN A 40 -42.71 9.63 6.45
N LYS A 41 -43.10 10.55 7.35
CA LYS A 41 -42.39 11.83 7.51
C LYS A 41 -41.11 11.62 8.35
N PRO A 42 -39.91 11.95 7.83
CA PRO A 42 -38.72 12.02 8.67
C PRO A 42 -38.83 13.21 9.63
N LEU A 43 -38.49 12.98 10.90
CA LEU A 43 -38.59 13.94 12.00
C LEU A 43 -37.84 15.27 11.74
N SER A 44 -36.83 15.25 10.87
CA SER A 44 -35.95 16.39 10.59
C SER A 44 -36.47 17.43 9.59
N PHE A 45 -37.58 17.16 8.87
CA PHE A 45 -38.12 18.10 7.88
C PHE A 45 -39.39 18.79 8.39
N GLN A 46 -39.43 20.13 8.31
CA GLN A 46 -40.57 20.94 8.78
C GLN A 46 -41.90 20.50 8.16
N ASN A 47 -41.94 20.23 6.84
CA ASN A 47 -43.14 19.75 6.16
C ASN A 47 -42.84 18.66 5.12
N CYS A 48 -43.84 17.83 4.77
CA CYS A 48 -43.65 16.72 3.83
C CYS A 48 -43.37 17.20 2.39
N GLN A 49 -43.80 18.42 2.05
CA GLN A 49 -43.59 18.99 0.72
C GLN A 49 -42.12 19.34 0.50
N SER A 50 -41.43 19.86 1.52
CA SER A 50 -40.00 20.16 1.45
C SER A 50 -39.18 18.89 1.32
N PHE A 51 -39.50 17.84 2.10
CA PHE A 51 -38.86 16.53 1.94
C PHE A 51 -39.04 15.97 0.52
N GLY A 52 -40.27 15.99 -0.03
CA GLY A 52 -40.53 15.54 -1.39
C GLY A 52 -39.77 16.34 -2.46
N LYS A 53 -39.64 17.66 -2.28
CA LYS A 53 -38.83 18.52 -3.17
C LYS A 53 -37.35 18.16 -3.12
N VAL A 54 -36.80 17.92 -1.93
CA VAL A 54 -35.39 17.50 -1.76
C VAL A 54 -35.16 16.15 -2.40
N ILE A 55 -36.01 15.15 -2.13
CA ILE A 55 -35.90 13.83 -2.76
C ILE A 55 -35.91 13.94 -4.27
N LYS A 56 -36.85 14.71 -4.84
CA LYS A 56 -36.91 14.92 -6.30
C LYS A 56 -35.60 15.50 -6.85
N LYS A 57 -35.06 16.53 -6.21
CA LYS A 57 -33.80 17.18 -6.61
C LYS A 57 -32.60 16.22 -6.53
N VAL A 58 -32.52 15.43 -5.46
CA VAL A 58 -31.46 14.43 -5.29
C VAL A 58 -31.59 13.33 -6.34
N THR A 59 -32.80 12.80 -6.57
CA THR A 59 -33.02 11.75 -7.58
C THR A 59 -32.71 12.21 -9.00
N SER A 60 -32.96 13.48 -9.35
CA SER A 60 -32.59 14.02 -10.66
C SER A 60 -31.08 14.23 -10.84
N ALA A 61 -30.33 14.38 -9.74
CA ALA A 61 -28.88 14.57 -9.76
C ALA A 61 -28.09 13.25 -9.74
N LEU A 62 -28.75 12.12 -9.45
CA LEU A 62 -28.12 10.81 -9.44
C LEU A 62 -27.89 10.26 -10.86
N PRO A 63 -26.89 9.39 -11.06
CA PRO A 63 -26.66 8.73 -12.36
C PRO A 63 -27.89 7.96 -12.86
N LYS A 64 -28.12 7.96 -14.18
CA LYS A 64 -29.23 7.19 -14.80
C LYS A 64 -29.05 5.68 -14.68
N CYS A 65 -27.81 5.19 -14.79
CA CYS A 65 -27.48 3.76 -14.66
C CYS A 65 -27.64 3.28 -13.21
N ASP A 66 -28.40 2.21 -13.00
CA ASP A 66 -28.74 1.71 -11.66
C ASP A 66 -27.52 1.21 -10.87
N LYS A 67 -26.52 0.63 -11.55
CA LYS A 67 -25.27 0.20 -10.90
C LYS A 67 -24.51 1.40 -10.32
N LYS A 68 -24.27 2.43 -11.15
CA LYS A 68 -23.59 3.67 -10.73
C LYS A 68 -24.39 4.41 -9.64
N LYS A 69 -25.72 4.40 -9.74
CA LYS A 69 -26.62 4.97 -8.72
C LYS A 69 -26.45 4.26 -7.38
N LYS A 70 -26.41 2.92 -7.36
CA LYS A 70 -26.18 2.12 -6.16
C LYS A 70 -24.82 2.42 -5.53
N ASP A 71 -23.76 2.47 -6.34
CA ASP A 71 -22.40 2.72 -5.86
C ASP A 71 -22.27 4.10 -5.21
N VAL A 72 -22.85 5.14 -5.84
CA VAL A 72 -22.86 6.51 -5.29
C VAL A 72 -23.64 6.57 -3.98
N ILE A 73 -24.82 5.95 -3.91
CA ILE A 73 -25.63 5.92 -2.67
C ILE A 73 -24.88 5.18 -1.56
N GLN A 74 -24.25 4.05 -1.87
CA GLN A 74 -23.48 3.26 -0.91
C GLN A 74 -22.27 4.05 -0.38
N HIS A 75 -21.56 4.76 -1.25
CA HIS A 75 -20.45 5.61 -0.86
C HIS A 75 -20.89 6.77 0.04
N LEU A 76 -22.01 7.43 -0.29
CA LEU A 76 -22.58 8.49 0.55
C LEU A 76 -23.03 7.95 1.91
N ALA A 77 -23.68 6.78 1.94
CA ALA A 77 -24.09 6.15 3.20
C ALA A 77 -22.90 5.82 4.10
N GLN A 78 -21.79 5.35 3.54
CA GLN A 78 -20.54 5.12 4.28
C GLN A 78 -19.90 6.42 4.76
N LYS A 79 -19.87 7.46 3.91
CA LYS A 79 -19.27 8.76 4.25
C LYS A 79 -19.93 9.42 5.47
N TYR A 80 -21.23 9.26 5.62
CA TYR A 80 -22.01 9.80 6.73
C TYR A 80 -22.28 8.78 7.84
N ASN A 81 -21.57 7.65 7.86
CA ASN A 81 -21.72 6.59 8.87
C ASN A 81 -23.16 6.04 9.02
N LEU A 82 -23.97 6.12 7.95
CA LEU A 82 -25.34 5.61 7.91
C LEU A 82 -25.40 4.12 7.53
N ALA A 83 -24.34 3.61 6.91
CA ALA A 83 -24.14 2.20 6.66
C ALA A 83 -22.73 1.82 7.14
N PRO A 84 -22.56 0.66 7.81
CA PRO A 84 -21.24 0.16 8.10
C PRO A 84 -20.48 0.01 6.78
N LYS A 85 -19.18 0.34 6.78
CA LYS A 85 -18.31 -0.07 5.68
C LYS A 85 -18.49 -1.58 5.53
N PRO A 86 -18.76 -2.10 4.31
CA PRO A 86 -18.74 -3.53 4.11
C PRO A 86 -17.39 -3.98 4.62
N VAL A 87 -17.40 -4.72 5.74
CA VAL A 87 -16.24 -5.49 6.14
C VAL A 87 -15.97 -6.30 4.89
N GLN A 88 -14.83 -6.05 4.24
CA GLN A 88 -14.31 -7.04 3.32
C GLN A 88 -14.04 -8.26 4.21
N GLN A 89 -15.08 -9.05 4.47
CA GLN A 89 -14.90 -10.45 4.69
C GLN A 89 -14.29 -10.90 3.38
N ARG A 90 -12.95 -10.95 3.34
CA ARG A 90 -12.29 -11.93 2.53
C ARG A 90 -13.01 -13.21 2.93
N THR A 91 -13.91 -13.70 2.10
CA THR A 91 -14.27 -15.09 2.13
C THR A 91 -12.97 -15.80 1.79
N CYS A 92 -12.10 -15.98 2.78
CA CYS A 92 -11.24 -17.12 2.80
C CYS A 92 -12.24 -18.27 2.73
N ALA A 93 -12.49 -18.77 1.52
CA ALA A 93 -13.04 -20.10 1.37
C ALA A 93 -12.24 -20.94 2.37
N ASN A 94 -12.90 -21.54 3.35
CA ASN A 94 -12.21 -22.27 4.40
C ASN A 94 -11.33 -23.32 3.71
N ILE A 95 -10.05 -22.99 3.58
CA ILE A 95 -9.08 -23.88 2.95
C ILE A 95 -9.04 -25.07 3.89
N SER A 96 -9.38 -26.24 3.36
CA SER A 96 -9.37 -27.48 4.13
C SER A 96 -8.05 -27.61 4.87
N ASP A 97 -8.08 -28.06 6.12
CA ASP A 97 -6.85 -28.25 6.91
C ASP A 97 -5.90 -29.25 6.24
N GLN A 98 -6.42 -30.15 5.41
CA GLN A 98 -5.62 -31.00 4.54
C GLN A 98 -4.77 -30.19 3.55
N ILE A 99 -5.36 -29.18 2.90
CA ILE A 99 -4.64 -28.31 1.96
C ILE A 99 -3.60 -27.47 2.71
N LYS A 100 -3.94 -26.93 3.90
CA LYS A 100 -2.98 -26.19 4.73
C LYS A 100 -1.77 -27.06 5.09
N ASN A 101 -2.02 -28.31 5.49
CA ASN A 101 -0.96 -29.24 5.84
C ASN A 101 -0.09 -29.60 4.63
N VAL A 102 -0.68 -29.76 3.45
CA VAL A 102 0.07 -30.03 2.21
C VAL A 102 0.93 -28.82 1.83
N VAL A 103 0.41 -27.59 1.90
CA VAL A 103 1.16 -26.36 1.66
C VAL A 103 2.29 -26.18 2.69
N HIS A 104 2.02 -26.41 3.97
CA HIS A 104 3.02 -26.30 5.03
C HIS A 104 4.13 -27.35 4.86
N LYS A 105 3.78 -28.59 4.52
CA LYS A 105 4.76 -29.64 4.20
C LYS A 105 5.59 -29.29 2.97
N PHE A 106 4.97 -28.69 1.94
CA PHE A 106 5.68 -28.21 0.76
C PHE A 106 6.75 -27.17 1.12
N TYR A 107 6.41 -26.17 1.93
CA TYR A 107 7.37 -25.16 2.40
C TYR A 107 8.51 -25.73 3.26
N LEU A 108 8.27 -26.85 3.95
CA LEU A 108 9.26 -27.51 4.82
C LEU A 108 10.18 -28.50 4.10
N ARG A 109 9.92 -28.83 2.82
CA ARG A 109 10.80 -29.77 2.11
C ARG A 109 12.17 -29.15 1.90
N ASP A 110 13.23 -29.94 1.98
CA ASP A 110 14.59 -29.42 1.80
C ASP A 110 14.75 -28.71 0.44
N ASN A 111 14.21 -29.27 -0.63
CA ASN A 111 14.24 -28.64 -1.96
C ASN A 111 13.40 -27.36 -2.11
N VAL A 112 12.67 -26.92 -1.07
CA VAL A 112 11.88 -25.67 -1.03
C VAL A 112 12.35 -24.76 0.12
N SER A 113 12.77 -25.35 1.24
CA SER A 113 13.24 -24.69 2.46
C SER A 113 14.74 -24.36 2.43
N TYR A 114 15.59 -25.22 1.84
CA TYR A 114 17.03 -24.92 1.60
C TYR A 114 17.27 -24.00 0.40
N GLN A 115 16.26 -23.77 -0.44
CA GLN A 115 16.33 -22.77 -1.51
C GLN A 115 16.28 -21.32 -1.00
N LEU A 116 16.17 -21.11 0.32
CA LEU A 116 16.41 -19.83 0.98
C LEU A 116 17.88 -19.63 1.38
N SER A 117 18.72 -20.66 1.29
CA SER A 117 20.16 -20.56 1.50
C SER A 117 20.92 -20.44 0.18
N GLU A 118 20.96 -21.43 -0.71
CA GLU A 118 21.95 -21.40 -1.80
C GLU A 118 21.48 -22.16 -3.07
N ASN A 119 21.49 -21.45 -4.22
CA ASN A 119 21.74 -21.96 -5.58
C ASN A 119 20.75 -22.86 -6.36
N ASN A 120 19.44 -22.85 -6.08
CA ASN A 120 18.44 -23.14 -7.12
C ASN A 120 17.20 -22.28 -6.89
N THR A 121 17.07 -21.24 -7.71
CA THR A 121 16.09 -20.17 -7.54
C THR A 121 14.70 -20.59 -8.03
N PHE A 122 13.77 -20.85 -7.11
CA PHE A 122 12.40 -20.36 -7.33
C PHE A 122 12.43 -18.89 -6.92
N ASP A 123 12.71 -18.05 -7.90
CA ASP A 123 13.12 -16.66 -7.69
C ASP A 123 11.94 -15.75 -7.32
N ASN A 124 10.72 -16.28 -7.31
CA ASN A 124 9.54 -15.56 -6.90
C ASN A 124 8.48 -16.53 -6.34
N LEU A 125 7.68 -16.02 -5.41
CA LEU A 125 6.47 -16.67 -4.86
C LEU A 125 5.56 -17.28 -5.95
N ARG A 126 5.67 -16.79 -7.19
CA ARG A 126 4.92 -17.27 -8.34
C ARG A 126 5.44 -18.61 -8.87
N GLU A 127 6.74 -18.81 -9.00
CA GLU A 127 7.31 -20.07 -9.47
C GLU A 127 7.13 -21.18 -8.44
N SER A 128 7.33 -20.88 -7.15
CA SER A 128 7.02 -21.84 -6.07
C SER A 128 5.55 -22.26 -6.07
N PHE A 129 4.65 -21.33 -6.43
CA PHE A 129 3.24 -21.61 -6.58
C PHE A 129 2.95 -22.44 -7.84
N GLU A 130 3.61 -22.16 -8.97
CA GLU A 130 3.47 -22.93 -10.20
C GLU A 130 3.93 -24.38 -9.99
N LEU A 131 5.10 -24.60 -9.35
CA LEU A 131 5.58 -25.93 -8.96
C LEU A 131 4.59 -26.65 -8.03
N PHE A 132 4.07 -25.95 -7.03
CA PHE A 132 3.08 -26.52 -6.10
C PHE A 132 1.84 -27.05 -6.86
N ILE A 133 1.35 -26.31 -7.85
CA ILE A 133 0.19 -26.72 -8.66
C ILE A 133 0.55 -27.89 -9.60
N GLU A 134 1.75 -27.90 -10.16
CA GLU A 134 2.23 -28.99 -11.02
C GLU A 134 2.38 -30.32 -10.27
N GLU A 135 2.89 -30.28 -9.04
CA GLU A 135 3.06 -31.45 -8.19
C GLU A 135 1.74 -31.92 -7.55
N ASN A 136 0.82 -31.00 -7.30
CA ASN A 136 -0.44 -31.27 -6.61
C ASN A 136 -1.64 -31.02 -7.54
N LYS A 137 -1.63 -31.71 -8.70
CA LYS A 137 -2.71 -31.64 -9.70
C LYS A 137 -4.04 -32.01 -9.04
N GLY A 138 -4.97 -31.05 -9.03
CA GLY A 138 -6.30 -31.21 -8.42
C GLY A 138 -6.52 -30.39 -7.15
N ILE A 139 -5.48 -29.79 -6.56
CA ILE A 139 -5.64 -28.81 -5.48
C ILE A 139 -5.98 -27.44 -6.08
N ILE A 140 -7.13 -26.88 -5.69
CA ILE A 140 -7.56 -25.54 -6.10
C ILE A 140 -7.22 -24.56 -4.98
N ILE A 141 -6.15 -23.78 -5.17
CA ILE A 141 -5.74 -22.72 -4.25
C ILE A 141 -5.26 -21.49 -5.04
N SER A 142 -5.55 -20.30 -4.53
CA SER A 142 -5.07 -19.06 -5.14
C SER A 142 -3.62 -18.76 -4.73
N ARG A 143 -2.85 -18.07 -5.58
CA ARG A 143 -1.47 -17.66 -5.26
C ARG A 143 -1.38 -16.84 -3.97
N SER A 144 -2.35 -15.96 -3.72
CA SER A 144 -2.41 -15.16 -2.49
C SER A 144 -2.66 -16.04 -1.27
N SER A 145 -3.60 -16.99 -1.37
CA SER A 145 -3.88 -17.94 -0.30
C SER A 145 -2.70 -18.86 0.00
N PHE A 146 -1.98 -19.31 -1.03
CA PHE A 146 -0.76 -20.09 -0.89
C PHE A 146 0.31 -19.29 -0.14
N ALA A 147 0.50 -18.02 -0.49
CA ALA A 147 1.44 -17.12 0.17
C ALA A 147 1.09 -16.85 1.64
N ASP A 148 -0.20 -16.69 1.94
CA ASP A 148 -0.69 -16.45 3.30
C ASP A 148 -0.56 -17.68 4.21
N LEU A 149 -0.56 -18.89 3.63
CA LEU A 149 -0.38 -20.16 4.35
C LEU A 149 1.09 -20.53 4.59
N ARG A 150 2.01 -19.66 4.17
CA ARG A 150 3.43 -19.82 4.41
C ARG A 150 3.74 -19.78 5.91
N PRO A 151 4.58 -20.69 6.43
CA PRO A 151 4.98 -20.65 7.83
C PRO A 151 5.67 -19.33 8.19
N PRO A 152 5.51 -18.83 9.43
CA PRO A 152 5.98 -17.51 9.83
C PRO A 152 7.51 -17.35 9.83
N PHE A 153 8.26 -18.46 9.87
CA PHE A 153 9.72 -18.48 9.81
C PHE A 153 10.28 -18.58 8.38
N VAL A 154 9.40 -18.67 7.36
CA VAL A 154 9.80 -18.69 5.95
C VAL A 154 9.68 -17.28 5.41
N ASP A 155 10.78 -16.53 5.44
CA ASP A 155 10.79 -15.16 4.97
C ASP A 155 10.85 -15.07 3.44
N PRO A 156 10.16 -14.09 2.81
CA PRO A 156 10.27 -13.90 1.37
C PRO A 156 11.65 -13.33 1.06
N LYS A 157 12.21 -13.68 -0.11
CA LYS A 157 13.47 -13.10 -0.61
C LYS A 157 13.47 -11.56 -0.59
N ALA A 158 12.32 -10.95 -0.87
CA ALA A 158 12.11 -9.50 -0.77
C ALA A 158 12.28 -8.92 0.65
N ALA A 159 12.07 -9.73 1.69
CA ALA A 159 12.33 -9.36 3.08
C ALA A 159 13.76 -9.69 3.51
N LEU A 160 14.43 -10.66 2.89
CA LEU A 160 15.70 -11.19 3.39
C LEU A 160 16.96 -10.46 2.91
N ALA A 161 17.02 -9.87 1.72
CA ALA A 161 18.35 -9.69 1.14
C ALA A 161 18.56 -8.48 0.19
N HIS A 162 19.44 -7.54 0.62
CA HIS A 162 20.44 -6.84 -0.22
C HIS A 162 20.25 -5.41 -0.78
N ARG A 163 19.31 -4.54 -0.34
CA ARG A 163 19.30 -3.13 -0.85
C ARG A 163 19.54 -2.00 0.14
N ILE A 164 19.53 -2.22 1.45
CA ILE A 164 19.71 -1.11 2.42
C ILE A 164 20.73 -1.53 3.47
N CYS A 165 21.96 -1.02 3.39
CA CYS A 165 22.86 -1.05 4.55
C CYS A 165 22.23 -0.17 5.63
N VAL A 166 22.04 -0.70 6.84
CA VAL A 166 21.56 0.06 8.01
C VAL A 166 22.71 0.64 8.84
N CYS A 167 23.93 0.58 8.31
CA CYS A 167 25.12 1.17 8.91
C CYS A 167 25.02 2.69 9.01
N ILE A 168 25.72 3.26 9.99
CA ILE A 168 25.80 4.72 10.22
C ILE A 168 26.18 5.51 8.96
N TYR A 169 26.99 4.93 8.07
CA TYR A 169 27.44 5.60 6.86
C TYR A 169 26.31 5.82 5.86
N HIS A 170 25.51 4.77 5.61
CA HIS A 170 24.38 4.85 4.69
C HIS A 170 23.21 5.61 5.33
N GLU A 171 22.94 5.38 6.63
CA GLU A 171 21.87 6.09 7.34
C GLU A 171 22.13 7.59 7.42
N ASN A 172 23.35 8.02 7.78
CA ASN A 172 23.70 9.45 7.83
C ASN A 172 23.59 10.11 6.44
N ALA A 173 24.16 9.49 5.41
CA ALA A 173 24.08 10.03 4.04
C ALA A 173 22.62 10.15 3.57
N ASN A 174 21.80 9.13 3.84
CA ASN A 174 20.38 9.10 3.47
C ASN A 174 19.56 10.17 4.21
N LEU A 175 19.75 10.32 5.53
CA LEU A 175 19.04 11.32 6.33
C LEU A 175 19.36 12.75 5.88
N ILE A 176 20.64 13.05 5.65
CA ILE A 176 21.06 14.38 5.22
C ILE A 176 20.55 14.69 3.80
N LEU A 177 20.68 13.74 2.86
CA LEU A 177 20.17 13.91 1.49
C LEU A 177 18.66 14.17 1.47
N LYS A 178 17.87 13.40 2.23
CA LYS A 178 16.43 13.61 2.36
C LYS A 178 16.06 14.96 2.96
N ALA A 179 16.89 15.49 3.86
CA ALA A 179 16.66 16.80 4.45
C ALA A 179 16.92 17.91 3.41
N ILE A 180 18.01 17.82 2.65
CA ILE A 180 18.39 18.81 1.62
C ILE A 180 17.42 18.79 0.43
N ASP A 181 16.99 17.60 0.00
CA ASP A 181 16.08 17.40 -1.15
C ASP A 181 14.75 18.16 -1.00
N LYS A 182 14.26 18.33 0.24
CA LYS A 182 13.06 19.14 0.52
C LYS A 182 13.20 20.61 0.07
N PHE A 183 14.42 21.13 0.00
CA PHE A 183 14.70 22.54 -0.27
C PHE A 183 15.32 22.75 -1.67
N VAL A 184 15.98 21.73 -2.21
CA VAL A 184 16.58 21.77 -3.55
C VAL A 184 15.61 21.14 -4.54
N LYS A 185 14.79 21.97 -5.21
CA LYS A 185 13.76 21.55 -6.19
C LYS A 185 14.29 20.89 -7.48
N GLY A 186 15.54 20.44 -7.50
CA GLY A 186 16.17 19.84 -8.68
C GLY A 186 16.61 18.42 -8.37
N ASN A 187 16.07 17.44 -9.10
CA ASN A 187 16.47 16.03 -9.20
C ASN A 187 17.63 15.62 -8.27
N VAL A 188 17.40 15.60 -6.96
CA VAL A 188 18.38 15.03 -6.04
C VAL A 188 18.26 13.52 -6.20
N CYS A 189 19.41 12.86 -6.24
CA CYS A 189 19.52 11.44 -6.55
C CYS A 189 18.48 10.61 -5.78
N SER A 190 17.58 9.95 -6.51
CA SER A 190 16.47 9.16 -5.94
C SER A 190 16.94 7.95 -5.13
N SER A 191 18.23 7.62 -5.21
CA SER A 191 18.86 6.55 -4.44
C SER A 191 20.31 6.88 -4.10
N LEU A 192 20.82 6.27 -3.02
CA LEU A 192 22.24 6.32 -2.64
C LEU A 192 23.17 5.78 -3.75
N GLN A 193 22.67 4.87 -4.59
CA GLN A 193 23.42 4.36 -5.74
C GLN A 193 23.61 5.44 -6.80
N GLN A 194 22.55 6.17 -7.16
CA GLN A 194 22.65 7.31 -8.07
C GLN A 194 23.55 8.39 -7.47
N PHE A 195 23.40 8.67 -6.17
CA PHE A 195 24.25 9.63 -5.47
C PHE A 195 25.72 9.24 -5.57
N THR A 196 26.06 7.97 -5.30
CA THR A 196 27.43 7.45 -5.49
C THR A 196 27.93 7.70 -6.91
N GLY A 197 27.11 7.40 -7.92
CA GLY A 197 27.47 7.60 -9.33
C GLY A 197 27.68 9.07 -9.72
N THR A 198 27.10 10.03 -9.00
CA THR A 198 27.35 11.46 -9.23
C THR A 198 28.63 11.98 -8.56
N LEU A 199 29.12 11.28 -7.53
CA LEU A 199 30.29 11.73 -6.77
C LEU A 199 31.61 11.28 -7.41
N VAL A 200 31.61 10.17 -8.15
CA VAL A 200 32.83 9.54 -8.64
C VAL A 200 32.76 9.13 -10.11
N CYS A 201 33.91 9.11 -10.76
CA CYS A 201 34.10 8.64 -12.13
C CYS A 201 33.65 7.20 -12.35
N ASN A 202 34.04 6.32 -11.43
CA ASN A 202 33.87 4.89 -11.56
C ASN A 202 33.61 4.30 -10.18
N THR A 203 32.42 3.71 -10.00
CA THR A 203 31.99 3.17 -8.70
C THR A 203 32.59 1.80 -8.35
N VAL A 204 33.41 1.25 -9.25
CA VAL A 204 34.14 -0.03 -9.09
C VAL A 204 35.64 0.22 -8.88
N ASN A 205 36.15 1.40 -9.23
CA ASN A 205 37.56 1.74 -9.05
C ASN A 205 37.83 2.20 -7.61
N GLN A 206 38.84 1.60 -6.97
CA GLN A 206 39.21 1.91 -5.58
C GLN A 206 39.61 3.38 -5.41
N GLU A 207 40.43 3.94 -6.31
CA GLU A 207 40.92 5.32 -6.21
C GLU A 207 39.79 6.34 -6.34
N CYS A 208 38.84 6.13 -7.27
CA CYS A 208 37.63 6.94 -7.39
C CYS A 208 36.83 6.87 -6.06
N MET A 209 36.59 5.67 -5.52
CA MET A 209 35.78 5.48 -4.29
C MET A 209 36.48 5.91 -3.00
N PHE A 210 37.81 5.98 -2.99
CA PHE A 210 38.60 6.47 -1.85
C PHE A 210 38.90 7.97 -1.96
N LEU A 211 38.36 8.64 -2.99
CA LEU A 211 38.61 10.05 -3.32
C LEU A 211 40.10 10.38 -3.52
N ALA A 212 40.88 9.38 -3.98
CA ALA A 212 42.26 9.55 -4.40
C ALA A 212 42.40 9.83 -5.91
N CYS A 213 41.31 9.69 -6.67
CA CYS A 213 41.30 9.97 -8.10
C CYS A 213 41.41 11.49 -8.38
N PRO A 214 42.36 11.94 -9.22
CA PRO A 214 42.52 13.35 -9.58
C PRO A 214 41.28 13.97 -10.24
N LEU A 215 40.44 13.16 -10.89
CA LEU A 215 39.20 13.61 -11.54
C LEU A 215 38.04 13.80 -10.53
N CYS A 216 38.12 13.15 -9.36
CA CYS A 216 37.08 13.20 -8.32
C CYS A 216 37.42 14.12 -7.14
N GLU A 217 38.61 14.72 -7.14
CA GLU A 217 39.27 15.33 -5.97
C GLU A 217 38.51 16.52 -5.34
N LYS A 218 37.46 17.02 -5.99
CA LYS A 218 36.67 18.20 -5.59
C LYS A 218 35.86 18.02 -4.28
N LEU A 219 35.94 16.86 -3.62
CA LEU A 219 35.13 16.51 -2.44
C LEU A 219 35.96 16.08 -1.21
N ASN A 220 37.29 16.25 -1.24
CA ASN A 220 38.18 15.95 -0.12
C ASN A 220 38.04 16.98 1.02
N GLY A 221 36.93 16.94 1.74
CA GLY A 221 36.65 17.87 2.85
C GLY A 221 35.97 17.17 4.02
N GLY A 222 36.73 16.48 4.87
CA GLY A 222 36.21 16.02 6.16
C GLY A 222 37.05 14.93 6.83
N ASN A 223 37.79 15.32 7.87
CA ASN A 223 38.35 14.40 8.86
C ASN A 223 37.32 14.21 9.98
N GLY A 224 36.50 13.17 9.89
CA GLY A 224 35.51 12.83 10.91
C GLY A 224 36.00 11.66 11.78
N SER A 225 36.34 11.90 13.04
CA SER A 225 36.58 10.80 13.98
C SER A 225 35.28 10.05 14.28
N ILE A 226 35.30 8.74 14.12
CA ILE A 226 34.23 7.83 14.55
C ILE A 226 34.58 7.39 15.97
N LYS A 227 33.73 7.71 16.94
CA LYS A 227 33.85 7.19 18.30
C LYS A 227 33.09 5.87 18.37
N ASN A 228 33.75 4.83 18.87
CA ASN A 228 33.17 3.51 19.07
C ASN A 228 32.13 3.58 20.19
N GLY A 229 30.87 3.26 19.88
CA GLY A 229 29.74 3.31 20.81
C GLY A 229 28.41 3.16 20.07
N ARG A 230 27.34 2.84 20.81
CA ARG A 230 25.98 2.75 20.25
C ARG A 230 25.62 4.05 19.52
N ALA A 231 25.29 3.96 18.25
CA ALA A 231 24.86 5.10 17.45
C ALA A 231 23.52 5.64 17.95
N GLU A 232 23.49 6.92 18.29
CA GLU A 232 22.29 7.67 18.66
C GLU A 232 21.93 8.65 17.54
N LYS A 233 20.64 8.72 17.19
CA LYS A 233 20.16 9.73 16.23
C LYS A 233 20.18 11.09 16.89
N LYS A 234 20.85 12.05 16.25
CA LYS A 234 20.92 13.44 16.71
C LYS A 234 20.17 14.33 15.73
N GLU A 235 19.32 15.19 16.27
CA GLU A 235 18.66 16.23 15.50
C GLU A 235 19.62 17.41 15.29
N PHE A 236 19.53 18.02 14.11
CA PHE A 236 20.35 19.17 13.75
C PHE A 236 19.47 20.18 13.00
N GLU A 237 19.55 21.44 13.40
CA GLU A 237 18.85 22.56 12.76
C GLU A 237 19.88 23.52 12.16
N GLY A 238 19.60 23.99 10.94
CA GLY A 238 20.51 24.89 10.25
C GLY A 238 20.04 25.27 8.84
N SER A 239 20.86 26.07 8.15
CA SER A 239 20.64 26.41 6.75
C SER A 239 20.95 25.22 5.82
N VAL A 240 20.45 25.28 4.59
CA VAL A 240 20.73 24.27 3.55
C VAL A 240 22.24 24.14 3.32
N ASP A 241 22.98 25.25 3.32
CA ASP A 241 24.44 25.24 3.16
C ASP A 241 25.15 24.45 4.26
N LYS A 242 24.71 24.59 5.53
CA LYS A 242 25.22 23.78 6.64
C LYS A 242 24.94 22.30 6.43
N GLY A 243 23.76 21.96 5.88
CA GLY A 243 23.43 20.59 5.50
C GLY A 243 24.34 20.03 4.41
N VAL A 244 24.66 20.82 3.38
CA VAL A 244 25.57 20.44 2.30
C VAL A 244 26.99 20.23 2.82
N GLU A 245 27.50 21.12 3.68
CA GLU A 245 28.81 20.95 4.31
C GLU A 245 28.86 19.71 5.22
N LEU A 246 27.79 19.46 5.98
CA LEU A 246 27.67 18.24 6.77
C LEU A 246 27.69 17.00 5.87
N LEU A 247 26.98 17.00 4.74
CA LEU A 247 26.99 15.91 3.77
C LEU A 247 28.41 15.67 3.25
N LYS A 248 29.11 16.72 2.78
CA LYS A 248 30.49 16.63 2.29
C LYS A 248 31.41 15.96 3.31
N SER A 249 31.29 16.33 4.59
CA SER A 249 32.08 15.75 5.68
C SER A 249 31.90 14.23 5.86
N LYS A 250 30.79 13.66 5.36
CA LYS A 250 30.47 12.24 5.46
C LYS A 250 30.72 11.46 4.17
N VAL A 251 30.87 12.14 3.03
CA VAL A 251 31.03 11.50 1.71
C VAL A 251 32.19 10.51 1.68
N LYS A 252 33.36 10.89 2.21
CA LYS A 252 34.56 10.02 2.21
C LYS A 252 34.30 8.66 2.88
N TYR A 253 33.75 8.67 4.09
CA TYR A 253 33.44 7.46 4.84
C TYR A 253 32.33 6.63 4.18
N PHE A 254 31.33 7.31 3.63
CA PHE A 254 30.26 6.67 2.88
C PHE A 254 30.80 5.91 1.66
N LEU A 255 31.58 6.57 0.79
CA LEU A 255 32.14 5.94 -0.41
C LEU A 255 33.11 4.80 -0.06
N PHE A 256 34.00 5.01 0.91
CA PHE A 256 34.90 3.97 1.40
C PHE A 256 34.12 2.72 1.83
N HIS A 257 33.10 2.90 2.67
CA HIS A 257 32.28 1.80 3.14
C HIS A 257 31.49 1.12 2.01
N VAL A 258 30.94 1.87 1.05
CA VAL A 258 30.26 1.31 -0.14
C VAL A 258 31.21 0.41 -0.93
N TYR A 259 32.46 0.84 -1.14
CA TYR A 259 33.46 0.05 -1.84
C TYR A 259 33.83 -1.23 -1.08
N ILE A 260 34.23 -1.11 0.20
CA ILE A 260 34.61 -2.26 1.02
C ILE A 260 33.50 -3.29 1.10
N LYS A 261 32.24 -2.86 1.32
CA LYS A 261 31.09 -3.76 1.35
C LYS A 261 30.92 -4.53 0.04
N ARG A 262 31.13 -3.86 -1.11
CA ARG A 262 31.01 -4.50 -2.44
C ARG A 262 32.12 -5.52 -2.66
N GLU A 263 33.35 -5.21 -2.28
CA GLU A 263 34.48 -6.13 -2.41
C GLU A 263 34.35 -7.31 -1.45
N GLN A 264 33.92 -7.09 -0.20
CA GLN A 264 33.58 -8.16 0.74
C GLN A 264 32.48 -9.08 0.20
N SER A 265 31.42 -8.50 -0.39
CA SER A 265 30.35 -9.28 -1.01
C SER A 265 30.87 -10.09 -2.19
N LYS A 266 31.67 -9.51 -3.09
CA LYS A 266 32.25 -10.24 -4.23
C LYS A 266 33.14 -11.38 -3.76
N TYR A 267 34.02 -11.13 -2.79
CA TYR A 267 34.92 -12.12 -2.24
C TYR A 267 34.16 -13.27 -1.58
N PHE A 268 33.10 -12.96 -0.83
CA PHE A 268 32.23 -13.98 -0.24
C PHE A 268 31.52 -14.83 -1.30
N GLU A 269 31.00 -14.22 -2.38
CA GLU A 269 30.39 -14.96 -3.49
C GLU A 269 31.41 -15.83 -4.24
N GLN A 270 32.67 -15.39 -4.35
CA GLN A 270 33.75 -16.23 -4.88
C GLN A 270 34.01 -17.44 -3.98
N LEU A 271 34.17 -17.22 -2.66
CA LEU A 271 34.37 -18.31 -1.70
C LEU A 271 33.23 -19.33 -1.73
N LYS A 272 31.97 -18.88 -1.88
CA LYS A 272 30.82 -19.78 -2.04
C LYS A 272 30.95 -20.71 -3.25
N SER A 273 31.48 -20.20 -4.36
CA SER A 273 31.65 -21.02 -5.57
C SER A 273 32.73 -22.10 -5.43
N GLU A 274 33.58 -21.99 -4.40
CA GLU A 274 34.69 -22.91 -4.11
C GLU A 274 34.38 -23.87 -2.94
N VAL A 275 33.15 -23.85 -2.41
CA VAL A 275 32.70 -24.71 -1.32
C VAL A 275 32.73 -26.18 -1.75
N THR A 276 33.28 -27.04 -0.89
CA THR A 276 33.29 -28.49 -1.02
C THR A 276 32.70 -29.11 0.24
N ASP A 277 32.42 -30.42 0.25
CA ASP A 277 31.88 -31.13 1.41
C ASP A 277 32.78 -31.03 2.67
N GLU A 278 34.05 -30.63 2.51
CA GLU A 278 35.04 -30.47 3.58
C GLU A 278 35.25 -29.00 4.01
N LYS A 279 34.63 -28.03 3.33
CA LYS A 279 34.84 -26.60 3.57
C LYS A 279 33.52 -25.86 3.72
N VAL A 280 33.35 -25.17 4.84
CA VAL A 280 32.20 -24.29 5.07
C VAL A 280 32.65 -22.83 5.04
N VAL A 281 31.92 -21.99 4.32
CA VAL A 281 32.14 -20.54 4.31
C VAL A 281 31.13 -19.89 5.24
N ILE A 282 31.62 -19.21 6.27
CA ILE A 282 30.78 -18.50 7.24
C ILE A 282 30.98 -17.01 7.06
N GLN A 283 29.90 -16.28 6.73
CA GLN A 283 29.91 -14.83 6.77
C GLN A 283 29.65 -14.36 8.21
N VAL A 284 30.67 -13.81 8.84
CA VAL A 284 30.53 -13.16 10.15
C VAL A 284 30.42 -11.65 9.92
N ASP A 285 29.24 -11.10 10.18
CA ASP A 285 29.04 -9.65 10.16
C ASP A 285 29.36 -9.07 11.54
N PHE A 286 30.42 -8.26 11.61
CA PHE A 286 30.75 -7.46 12.79
C PHE A 286 30.08 -6.09 12.77
N ALA A 287 29.16 -5.84 11.83
CA ALA A 287 28.30 -4.68 11.91
C ALA A 287 27.57 -4.75 13.26
N GLU A 288 27.91 -3.81 14.13
CA GLU A 288 27.06 -3.41 15.24
C GLU A 288 25.68 -3.14 14.64
N ASN A 289 24.79 -4.13 14.67
CA ASN A 289 23.39 -3.95 14.32
C ASN A 289 22.85 -2.98 15.38
N PHE A 290 22.97 -1.69 15.10
CA PHE A 290 22.42 -0.64 15.92
C PHE A 290 20.91 -0.88 15.94
N GLY A 291 20.42 -1.49 17.01
CA GLY A 291 19.00 -1.59 17.25
C GLY A 291 18.43 -0.19 17.18
N LEU A 292 17.70 0.12 16.11
CA LEU A 292 16.98 1.36 15.97
C LEU A 292 15.87 1.35 17.02
N VAL A 293 16.16 1.84 18.23
CA VAL A 293 15.14 2.09 19.23
C VAL A 293 14.35 3.30 18.73
N SER A 294 13.22 3.03 18.08
CA SER A 294 12.22 4.06 17.86
C SER A 294 11.59 4.40 19.21
N SER A 295 12.09 5.45 19.84
CA SER A 295 11.35 6.14 20.89
C SER A 295 10.14 6.82 20.24
N ILE A 296 9.08 6.04 19.99
CA ILE A 296 7.74 6.57 19.75
C ILE A 296 7.27 7.08 21.11
N GLY A 297 7.45 8.39 21.32
CA GLY A 297 6.82 9.10 22.43
C GLY A 297 5.29 8.94 22.32
N ARG A 298 4.69 8.52 23.44
CA ARG A 298 3.24 8.58 23.64
C ARG A 298 2.81 10.02 23.90
#